data_AF-A0A967HMI6-F1
#
_entry.id   AF-A0A967HMI6-F1
#
_cell.length_a   1.000
_cell.length_b   1.000
_cell.length_c   1.000
_cell.angle_alpha   90.00
_cell.angle_beta   90.00
_cell.angle_gamma   90.00
#
_symmetry.space_group_name_H-M   'P 1'
#
loop_
_entity.id
_entity.type
_entity.pdbx_description
1 polymer ?
#
loop_
_entity_poly.entity_id
_entity_poly.type
_entity_poly.pdbx_seq_one_letter_code
_entity_poly.pdbx_strand_id
1 'polypeptide(L)'
;LAAELGIAPEHVGAVDVRFDGGGAYTGFDAASPLARADGKPEMVRRWLPGLPRPVMLVGDGATDLEAAPVVDLFVAFAGVADRPGVTAEADV
;
A
#
# COMPACT_ATOMS: atom_id res chain seq x y z
N LEU A 1 10.39 6.02 9.32
CA LEU A 1 10.81 5.77 7.91
C LEU A 1 10.16 6.75 6.95
N ALA A 2 8.81 6.87 6.88
CA ALA A 2 8.16 7.86 6.00
C ALA A 2 8.64 9.31 6.22
N ALA A 3 8.82 9.71 7.49
CA ALA A 3 9.38 11.01 7.84
C ALA A 3 10.81 11.24 7.31
N GLU A 4 11.65 10.20 7.26
CA GLU A 4 13.01 10.28 6.70
C GLU A 4 12.99 10.52 5.18
N LEU A 5 11.87 10.19 4.53
CA LEU A 5 11.61 10.44 3.11
C LEU A 5 10.82 11.73 2.87
N GLY A 6 10.55 12.52 3.91
CA GLY A 6 9.77 13.75 3.81
C GLY A 6 8.27 13.55 3.54
N ILE A 7 7.74 12.35 3.77
CA ILE A 7 6.32 12.03 3.57
C ILE A 7 5.54 12.38 4.84
N ALA A 8 4.55 13.26 4.69
CA ALA A 8 3.69 13.70 5.78
C ALA A 8 2.84 12.52 6.32
N PRO A 9 2.58 12.43 7.63
CA PRO A 9 1.85 11.31 8.23
C PRO A 9 0.47 11.05 7.61
N GLU A 10 -0.19 12.10 7.13
CA GLU A 10 -1.53 12.03 6.54
C GLU A 10 -1.52 11.35 5.16
N HIS A 11 -0.33 11.22 4.54
CA HIS A 11 -0.11 10.50 3.30
C HIS A 11 0.34 9.06 3.51
N VAL A 12 0.31 8.55 4.75
CA VAL A 12 0.70 7.18 5.07
C VAL A 12 -0.53 6.34 5.36
N GLY A 13 -0.76 5.30 4.56
CA GLY A 13 -1.70 4.23 4.88
C GLY A 13 -0.99 3.06 5.52
N ALA A 14 -1.32 2.76 6.78
CA ALA A 14 -0.81 1.59 7.51
C ALA A 14 -1.89 1.03 8.44
N VAL A 15 -1.65 -0.15 8.99
CA VAL A 15 -2.48 -0.73 10.04
C VAL A 15 -1.93 -0.28 11.39
N ASP A 16 -2.73 0.43 12.16
CA ASP A 16 -2.34 0.87 13.50
C ASP A 16 -2.22 -0.33 14.45
N VAL A 17 -1.14 -0.34 15.24
CA VAL A 17 -0.91 -1.31 16.30
C VAL A 17 -1.15 -0.66 17.67
N ARG A 18 -1.65 -1.44 18.62
CA ARG A 18 -2.02 -1.00 19.96
C ARG A 18 -1.17 -1.71 21.00
N PHE A 19 -0.79 -0.96 22.02
CA PHE A 19 0.00 -1.42 23.16
C PHE A 19 -0.68 -1.00 24.46
N ASP A 20 -0.50 -1.77 25.53
CA ASP A 20 -0.92 -1.36 26.87
C ASP A 20 0.08 -0.38 27.50
N GLY A 21 -0.22 0.08 28.73
CA GLY A 21 0.65 1.00 29.48
C GLY A 21 2.02 0.42 29.87
N GLY A 22 2.20 -0.91 29.79
CA GLY A 22 3.48 -1.58 29.98
C GLY A 22 4.26 -1.81 28.68
N GLY A 23 3.71 -1.38 27.54
CA GLY A 23 4.30 -1.59 26.22
C GLY A 23 4.05 -2.99 25.64
N ALA A 24 3.19 -3.81 26.26
CA ALA A 24 2.84 -5.10 25.70
C ALA A 24 1.88 -4.94 24.52
N TYR A 25 2.09 -5.71 23.46
CA TYR A 25 1.23 -5.71 22.29
C TYR A 25 -0.19 -6.22 22.66
N THR A 26 -1.21 -5.45 22.27
CA THR A 26 -2.61 -5.79 22.58
C THR A 26 -3.48 -5.99 21.34
N GLY A 27 -2.98 -5.66 20.15
CA GLY A 27 -3.69 -5.88 18.90
C GLY A 27 -3.36 -4.85 17.83
N PHE A 28 -4.13 -4.88 16.75
CA PHE A 28 -4.08 -3.91 15.66
C PHE A 28 -5.48 -3.46 15.26
N ASP A 29 -5.60 -2.42 14.44
CA ASP A 29 -6.88 -2.01 13.86
C ASP A 29 -7.36 -3.03 12.81
N ALA A 30 -8.16 -4.00 13.26
CA ALA A 30 -8.73 -5.02 12.39
C ALA A 30 -9.81 -4.48 11.43
N ALA A 31 -10.31 -3.27 11.64
CA ALA A 31 -11.25 -2.63 10.72
C ALA A 31 -10.55 -1.95 9.54
N SER A 32 -9.23 -1.75 9.61
CA SER A 32 -8.45 -1.18 8.53
C SER A 32 -8.59 -2.03 7.26
N PRO A 33 -8.88 -1.43 6.08
CA PRO A 33 -8.83 -2.15 4.82
C PRO A 33 -7.51 -2.87 4.62
N LEU A 34 -6.39 -2.24 5.02
CA LEU A 34 -5.04 -2.76 4.87
C LEU A 34 -4.74 -3.99 5.75
N ALA A 35 -5.65 -4.39 6.63
CA ALA A 35 -5.58 -5.65 7.36
C ALA A 35 -6.09 -6.86 6.55
N ARG A 36 -6.66 -6.63 5.35
CA ARG A 36 -7.16 -7.66 4.43
C ARG A 36 -6.37 -7.66 3.13
N ALA A 37 -6.35 -8.79 2.43
CA ALA A 37 -5.64 -8.94 1.17
C ALA A 37 -6.10 -7.91 0.10
N ASP A 38 -7.43 -7.71 0.01
CA ASP A 38 -8.08 -6.78 -0.92
C ASP A 38 -8.07 -5.31 -0.46
N GLY A 39 -7.29 -4.98 0.57
CA GLY A 39 -7.27 -3.69 1.22
C GLY A 39 -6.65 -2.55 0.41
N LYS A 40 -5.60 -2.85 -0.37
CA LYS A 40 -4.87 -1.84 -1.16
C LYS A 40 -5.75 -1.20 -2.23
N PRO A 41 -6.50 -1.95 -3.07
CA PRO A 41 -7.44 -1.35 -4.02
C PRO A 41 -8.48 -0.44 -3.36
N GLU A 42 -8.98 -0.82 -2.18
CA GLU A 42 -9.94 0.00 -1.43
C GLU A 42 -9.29 1.31 -0.95
N MET A 43 -8.10 1.23 -0.35
CA MET A 43 -7.38 2.41 0.14
C MET A 43 -7.02 3.37 -0.99
N VAL A 44 -6.47 2.86 -2.10
CA VAL A 44 -6.10 3.67 -3.26
C VAL A 44 -7.33 4.43 -3.78
N ARG A 45 -8.47 3.76 -3.97
CA ARG A 45 -9.72 4.43 -4.40
C ARG A 45 -10.14 5.58 -3.48
N ARG A 46 -9.92 5.47 -2.16
CA ARG A 46 -10.20 6.55 -1.20
C ARG A 46 -9.29 7.76 -1.39
N TRP A 47 -8.04 7.54 -1.82
CA TRP A 47 -7.07 8.62 -2.06
C TRP A 47 -7.19 9.26 -3.44
N LEU A 48 -7.60 8.51 -4.48
CA LEU A 48 -7.65 9.01 -5.86
C LEU A 48 -8.32 10.38 -6.04
N PRO A 49 -9.45 10.73 -5.37
CA PRO A 49 -10.09 12.03 -5.55
C PRO A 49 -9.21 13.23 -5.14
N GLY A 50 -8.24 13.01 -4.26
CA GLY A 50 -7.30 14.03 -3.79
C GLY A 50 -5.98 14.09 -4.56
N LEU A 51 -5.77 13.20 -5.54
CA LEU A 51 -4.50 13.08 -6.26
C LEU A 51 -4.62 13.66 -7.69
N PRO A 52 -3.64 14.47 -8.13
CA PRO A 52 -3.54 14.83 -9.53
C PRO A 52 -3.26 13.59 -10.38
N ARG A 53 -3.77 13.59 -11.62
CA ARG A 53 -3.55 12.51 -12.58
C ARG A 53 -2.40 12.86 -13.53
N PRO A 54 -1.64 11.87 -14.03
CA PRO A 54 -1.78 10.43 -13.77
C PRO A 54 -1.22 10.02 -12.38
N VAL A 55 -1.75 8.93 -11.82
CA VAL A 55 -1.29 8.29 -10.59
C VAL A 55 -0.65 6.95 -10.94
N MET A 56 0.55 6.75 -10.41
CA MET A 56 1.33 5.53 -10.52
C MET A 56 1.34 4.81 -9.17
N LEU A 57 1.19 3.48 -9.19
CA LEU A 57 1.46 2.62 -8.05
C LEU A 57 2.73 1.81 -8.33
N VAL A 58 3.62 1.75 -7.33
CA VAL A 58 4.84 0.93 -7.39
C VAL A 58 4.76 -0.12 -6.28
N GLY A 59 4.95 -1.39 -6.61
CA GLY A 59 4.89 -2.47 -5.62
C GLY A 59 5.50 -3.78 -6.11
N ASP A 60 5.86 -4.66 -5.18
CA ASP A 60 6.51 -5.95 -5.46
C ASP A 60 5.54 -7.14 -5.26
N GLY A 61 4.39 -6.93 -4.63
CA GLY A 61 3.48 -7.96 -4.18
C GLY A 61 2.27 -8.18 -5.08
N ALA A 62 1.70 -9.38 -4.99
CA ALA A 62 0.41 -9.69 -5.61
C ALA A 62 -0.71 -8.74 -5.13
N THR A 63 -0.69 -8.35 -3.84
CA THR A 63 -1.67 -7.39 -3.30
C THR A 63 -1.49 -5.97 -3.84
N ASP A 64 -0.28 -5.60 -4.31
CA ASP A 64 -0.06 -4.35 -5.03
C ASP A 64 -0.63 -4.43 -6.45
N LEU A 65 -0.36 -5.54 -7.15
CA LEU A 65 -0.90 -5.81 -8.49
C LEU A 65 -2.43 -5.81 -8.51
N GLU A 66 -3.08 -6.30 -7.45
CA GLU A 66 -4.55 -6.23 -7.31
C GLU A 66 -5.11 -4.79 -7.40
N ALA A 67 -4.29 -3.78 -7.10
CA ALA A 67 -4.65 -2.38 -7.22
C ALA A 67 -4.32 -1.76 -8.58
N ALA A 68 -3.68 -2.48 -9.50
CA ALA A 68 -3.41 -2.00 -10.87
C ALA A 68 -4.67 -1.47 -11.58
N PRO A 69 -5.86 -2.12 -11.50
CA PRO A 69 -7.07 -1.62 -12.18
C PRO A 69 -7.61 -0.28 -11.66
N VAL A 70 -7.07 0.26 -10.57
CA VAL A 70 -7.53 1.54 -9.98
C VAL A 70 -6.55 2.70 -10.17
N VAL A 71 -5.40 2.47 -10.80
CA VAL A 71 -4.39 3.49 -11.10
C VAL A 71 -4.18 3.62 -12.62
N ASP A 72 -3.44 4.63 -13.06
CA ASP A 72 -3.16 4.80 -14.50
C ASP A 72 -1.91 4.01 -14.93
N LEU A 73 -1.06 3.63 -13.97
CA LEU A 73 0.18 2.90 -14.21
C LEU A 73 0.55 2.07 -12.97
N PHE A 74 0.76 0.77 -13.16
CA PHE A 74 1.35 -0.12 -12.16
C PHE A 74 2.76 -0.53 -12.57
N VAL A 75 3.74 -0.27 -11.70
CA VAL A 75 5.14 -0.62 -11.91
C VAL A 75 5.55 -1.69 -10.91
N ALA A 76 6.04 -2.84 -11.42
CA ALA A 76 6.55 -3.89 -10.56
C ALA A 76 7.95 -3.55 -10.05
N PHE A 77 8.12 -3.51 -8.73
CA PHE A 77 9.44 -3.34 -8.13
C PHE A 77 10.15 -4.68 -7.91
N ALA A 78 10.94 -5.10 -8.90
CA ALA A 78 11.75 -6.32 -8.83
C ALA A 78 13.18 -6.11 -8.30
N GLY A 79 13.50 -4.93 -7.76
CA GLY A 79 14.86 -4.57 -7.34
C GLY A 79 15.40 -5.35 -6.14
N VAL A 80 14.53 -6.01 -5.37
CA VAL A 80 14.90 -6.87 -4.23
C VAL A 80 14.69 -8.35 -4.55
N ALA A 81 13.51 -8.70 -5.05
CA ALA A 81 13.17 -10.05 -5.48
C ALA A 81 12.23 -9.97 -6.68
N ASP A 82 12.54 -10.73 -7.73
CA ASP A 82 11.62 -10.90 -8.85
C ASP A 82 10.52 -11.91 -8.48
N ARG A 83 9.28 -11.51 -8.70
CA ARG A 83 8.10 -12.36 -8.58
C ARG A 83 7.45 -12.41 -9.95
N PRO A 84 7.67 -13.48 -10.75
CA PRO A 84 7.19 -13.54 -12.14
C PRO A 84 5.69 -13.32 -12.30
N GLY A 85 4.88 -13.75 -11.31
CA GLY A 85 3.43 -13.52 -11.31
C GLY A 85 3.01 -12.06 -11.09
N VAL A 86 3.93 -11.18 -10.68
CA VAL A 86 3.71 -9.73 -10.54
C VAL A 86 4.29 -8.99 -11.74
N THR A 87 5.53 -9.31 -12.12
CA THR A 87 6.24 -8.63 -13.23
C THR A 87 5.63 -8.93 -14.59
N ALA A 88 5.08 -10.14 -14.82
CA ALA A 88 4.42 -10.49 -16.08
C ALA A 88 3.11 -9.71 -16.34
N GLU A 89 2.46 -9.22 -15.28
CA GLU A 89 1.17 -8.54 -15.36
C GLU A 89 1.29 -7.02 -15.12
N ALA A 90 2.51 -6.51 -14.92
CA ALA A 90 2.76 -5.08 -14.71
C ALA A 90 2.87 -4.32 -16.03
N ASP A 91 2.56 -3.01 -16.00
CA ASP A 91 2.74 -2.15 -17.17
C ASP A 91 4.22 -1.90 -17.46
N VAL A 92 5.05 -1.89 -16.40
CA VAL A 92 6.51 -1.68 -16.39
C VAL A 92 7.19 -2.59 -15.39
#